data_AF-A0A8S2R210-F1
#
_entry.id   AF-A0A8S2R210-F1
#
_cell.length_a   1.000
_cell.length_b   1.000
_cell.length_c   1.000
_cell.angle_alpha   90.00
_cell.angle_beta   90.00
_cell.angle_gamma   90.00
#
_symmetry.space_group_name_H-M   'P 1'
#
loop_
_entity.id
_entity.type
_entity.pdbx_description
1 polymer ?
#
loop_
_entity_poly.entity_id
_entity_poly.type
_entity_poly.pdbx_seq_one_letter_code
_entity_poly.pdbx_strand_id
1 'polypeptide(L)'
;RTTAIEDFAKELVDYLIKHHSQISAANVDVDRKSWTNIVTSNNVRHPTAFTQGSNEVQFTNVRRSRHGDFTIVSGLRDLKVMKTADSSFVQFYRDKLTTLTDSTDRLFGTNVLATWTFEDASAITDYEKTRQQIRSLLLDLFAAHQSQSVQHTLYAMGKLVLDSVKSVNKIQLTMPNLHCLPVDLSRFGEENKNEIFMPIDEPHGYIQCALTRPPPKAALSSKL
;
A
#
# COMPACT_ATOMS: atom_id res chain seq x y z
N ARG A 1 4.50 -22.25 -16.64
CA ARG A 1 3.37 -22.07 -15.70
C ARG A 1 3.53 -20.70 -15.09
N THR A 2 2.56 -19.84 -15.29
CA THR A 2 2.52 -18.47 -14.80
C THR A 2 2.39 -18.49 -13.28
N THR A 3 3.36 -17.92 -12.56
CA THR A 3 3.40 -17.95 -11.08
C THR A 3 2.94 -16.65 -10.44
N ALA A 4 3.01 -15.53 -11.16
CA ALA A 4 2.58 -14.21 -10.71
C ALA A 4 1.34 -13.71 -11.46
N ILE A 5 0.54 -12.87 -10.81
CA ILE A 5 -0.67 -12.27 -11.42
C ILE A 5 -0.33 -11.34 -12.59
N GLU A 6 0.85 -10.70 -12.57
CA GLU A 6 1.35 -9.86 -13.66
C GLU A 6 1.60 -10.66 -14.92
N ASP A 7 2.24 -11.83 -14.80
CA ASP A 7 2.52 -12.67 -15.96
C ASP A 7 1.21 -13.24 -16.55
N PHE A 8 0.20 -13.50 -15.71
CA PHE A 8 -1.12 -13.93 -16.17
C PHE A 8 -1.81 -12.82 -16.96
N ALA A 9 -1.78 -11.60 -16.41
CA ALA A 9 -2.35 -10.44 -17.08
C ALA A 9 -1.61 -10.11 -18.38
N LYS A 10 -0.26 -10.24 -18.42
CA LYS A 10 0.54 -10.09 -19.64
C LYS A 10 0.15 -11.10 -20.71
N GLU A 11 0.01 -12.37 -20.35
CA GLU A 11 -0.41 -13.44 -21.26
C GLU A 11 -1.80 -13.15 -21.86
N LEU A 12 -2.77 -12.72 -21.02
CA LEU A 12 -4.11 -12.38 -21.48
C LEU A 12 -4.13 -11.13 -22.39
N VAL A 13 -3.39 -10.08 -22.03
CA VAL A 13 -3.22 -8.88 -22.87
C VAL A 13 -2.64 -9.24 -24.23
N ASP A 14 -1.57 -10.04 -24.25
CA ASP A 14 -0.93 -10.48 -25.49
C ASP A 14 -1.86 -11.33 -26.33
N TYR A 15 -2.61 -12.25 -25.72
CA TYR A 15 -3.60 -13.08 -26.40
C TYR A 15 -4.65 -12.20 -27.10
N LEU A 16 -5.27 -11.26 -26.38
CA LEU A 16 -6.30 -10.38 -26.93
C LEU A 16 -5.78 -9.56 -28.13
N ILE A 17 -4.58 -8.99 -28.02
CA ILE A 17 -4.00 -8.19 -29.10
C ILE A 17 -3.63 -9.05 -30.31
N LYS A 18 -3.01 -10.22 -30.10
CA LYS A 18 -2.55 -11.11 -31.18
C LYS A 18 -3.71 -11.72 -31.96
N HIS A 19 -4.80 -12.08 -31.28
CA HIS A 19 -5.91 -12.83 -31.90
C HIS A 19 -7.02 -11.94 -32.50
N HIS A 20 -7.00 -10.63 -32.28
CA HIS A 20 -8.03 -9.72 -32.79
C HIS A 20 -7.39 -8.47 -33.41
N SER A 21 -7.25 -8.43 -34.73
CA SER A 21 -6.55 -7.35 -35.46
C SER A 21 -7.13 -5.94 -35.23
N GLN A 22 -8.43 -5.84 -34.94
CA GLN A 22 -9.12 -4.59 -34.66
C GLN A 22 -8.77 -3.95 -33.30
N ILE A 23 -8.18 -4.72 -32.37
CA ILE A 23 -7.85 -4.22 -31.03
C ILE A 23 -6.58 -3.35 -31.09
N SER A 24 -6.66 -2.09 -30.68
CA SER A 24 -5.48 -1.19 -30.65
C SER A 24 -4.68 -1.26 -29.35
N ALA A 25 -5.34 -1.65 -28.24
CA ALA A 25 -4.73 -1.86 -26.93
C ALA A 25 -5.62 -2.77 -26.07
N ALA A 26 -5.01 -3.44 -25.10
CA ALA A 26 -5.72 -4.19 -24.07
C ALA A 26 -5.26 -3.77 -22.67
N ASN A 27 -6.17 -3.86 -21.71
CA ASN A 27 -5.97 -3.57 -20.30
C ASN A 27 -6.61 -4.69 -19.48
N VAL A 28 -5.85 -5.32 -18.61
CA VAL A 28 -6.31 -6.42 -17.75
C VAL A 28 -6.01 -6.07 -16.30
N ASP A 29 -7.06 -6.10 -15.49
CA ASP A 29 -7.01 -5.95 -14.04
C ASP A 29 -7.16 -7.33 -13.39
N VAL A 30 -6.27 -7.66 -12.45
CA VAL A 30 -6.29 -8.93 -11.72
C VAL A 30 -6.17 -8.66 -10.23
N ASP A 31 -7.13 -9.19 -9.46
CA ASP A 31 -7.11 -9.21 -8.01
C ASP A 31 -6.83 -10.63 -7.50
N ARG A 32 -5.97 -10.74 -6.50
CA ARG A 32 -5.65 -11.98 -5.80
C ARG A 32 -5.94 -11.84 -4.31
N LYS A 33 -6.78 -12.74 -3.82
CA LYS A 33 -7.00 -12.97 -2.39
C LYS A 33 -6.02 -14.01 -1.87
N SER A 34 -5.57 -13.84 -0.63
CA SER A 34 -4.67 -14.81 0.02
C SER A 34 -5.44 -16.08 0.39
N TRP A 35 -4.86 -17.23 0.07
CA TRP A 35 -5.30 -18.55 0.54
C TRP A 35 -4.09 -19.29 1.08
N THR A 36 -4.19 -19.78 2.32
CA THR A 36 -3.12 -20.50 3.00
C THR A 36 -3.60 -21.87 3.42
N ASN A 37 -2.75 -22.90 3.28
CA ASN A 37 -3.09 -24.24 3.77
C ASN A 37 -3.47 -24.20 5.25
N ILE A 38 -4.54 -24.91 5.61
CA ILE A 38 -4.96 -25.06 7.00
C ILE A 38 -3.84 -25.75 7.77
N VAL A 39 -3.40 -25.13 8.87
CA VAL A 39 -2.48 -25.74 9.84
C VAL A 39 -3.32 -26.48 10.87
N THR A 40 -3.22 -27.80 10.92
CA THR A 40 -3.96 -28.65 11.87
C THR A 40 -3.35 -28.59 13.27
N SER A 41 -4.04 -29.14 14.27
CA SER A 41 -3.62 -29.10 15.69
C SER A 41 -2.25 -29.71 15.97
N ASN A 42 -1.75 -30.58 15.10
CA ASN A 42 -0.40 -31.15 15.13
C ASN A 42 0.65 -30.30 14.38
N ASN A 43 0.34 -29.06 14.04
CA ASN A 43 1.21 -28.13 13.30
C ASN A 43 1.61 -28.59 11.88
N VAL A 44 0.77 -29.42 11.24
CA VAL A 44 0.96 -29.90 9.87
C VAL A 44 0.08 -29.10 8.90
N ARG A 45 0.61 -28.72 7.73
CA ARG A 45 -0.17 -28.09 6.66
C ARG A 45 -0.98 -29.14 5.91
N HIS A 46 -2.30 -29.00 5.88
CA HIS A 46 -3.17 -29.88 5.10
C HIS A 46 -2.92 -29.66 3.59
N PRO A 47 -2.71 -30.72 2.77
CA PRO A 47 -2.28 -30.56 1.39
C PRO A 47 -3.33 -29.94 0.46
N THR A 48 -4.61 -30.09 0.79
CA THR A 48 -5.74 -29.75 -0.08
C THR A 48 -6.82 -28.89 0.58
N ALA A 49 -6.59 -28.38 1.80
CA ALA A 49 -7.55 -27.56 2.51
C ALA A 49 -6.93 -26.22 2.89
N PHE A 50 -7.68 -25.13 2.69
CA PHE A 50 -7.16 -23.77 2.78
C PHE A 50 -8.12 -22.86 3.55
N THR A 51 -7.57 -21.92 4.31
CA THR A 51 -8.29 -20.75 4.82
C THR A 51 -7.98 -19.55 3.95
N GLN A 52 -9.00 -18.72 3.71
CA GLN A 52 -8.76 -17.41 3.13
C GLN A 52 -8.08 -16.53 4.17
N GLY A 53 -7.06 -15.76 3.76
CA GLY A 53 -6.36 -14.82 4.62
C GLY A 53 -7.20 -13.61 5.00
N SER A 54 -6.52 -12.54 5.46
CA SER A 54 -7.17 -11.26 5.72
C SER A 54 -7.85 -10.69 4.46
N ASN A 55 -8.58 -9.60 4.61
CA ASN A 55 -9.19 -8.88 3.49
C ASN A 55 -8.16 -8.24 2.55
N GLU A 56 -6.85 -8.30 2.84
CA GLU A 56 -5.80 -7.79 1.97
C GLU A 56 -5.91 -8.40 0.57
N VAL A 57 -5.98 -7.54 -0.44
CA VAL A 57 -5.99 -7.89 -1.86
C VAL A 57 -4.70 -7.43 -2.50
N GLN A 58 -4.01 -8.34 -3.16
CA GLN A 58 -2.88 -8.02 -4.02
C GLN A 58 -3.39 -7.92 -5.45
N PHE A 59 -2.98 -6.90 -6.19
CA PHE A 59 -3.54 -6.66 -7.52
C PHE A 59 -2.49 -6.18 -8.52
N THR A 60 -2.85 -6.28 -9.79
CA THR A 60 -2.11 -5.68 -10.90
C THR A 60 -3.05 -5.17 -11.99
N ASN A 61 -2.65 -4.07 -12.61
CA ASN A 61 -3.17 -3.56 -13.86
C ASN A 61 -2.06 -3.68 -14.91
N VAL A 62 -2.31 -4.46 -15.96
CA VAL A 62 -1.39 -4.61 -17.09
C VAL A 62 -2.03 -4.08 -18.35
N ARG A 63 -1.35 -3.15 -19.01
CA ARG A 63 -1.79 -2.53 -20.24
C ARG A 63 -0.71 -2.60 -21.31
N ARG A 64 -1.11 -2.77 -22.56
CA ARG A 64 -0.22 -2.68 -23.73
C ARG A 64 -0.99 -2.21 -24.96
N SER A 65 -0.37 -1.37 -25.80
CA SER A 65 -0.86 -1.09 -27.15
C SER A 65 -0.29 -2.09 -28.15
N ARG A 66 -0.93 -2.31 -29.31
CA ARG A 66 -0.54 -3.36 -30.28
C ARG A 66 0.96 -3.43 -30.60
N HIS A 67 1.64 -2.29 -30.65
CA HIS A 67 3.07 -2.16 -30.94
C HIS A 67 3.87 -1.49 -29.83
N GLY A 68 3.26 -1.26 -28.66
CA GLY A 68 3.94 -0.65 -27.51
C GLY A 68 4.46 -1.68 -26.53
N ASP A 69 5.15 -1.18 -25.51
CA ASP A 69 5.61 -1.97 -24.37
C ASP A 69 4.50 -2.16 -23.33
N PHE A 70 4.71 -3.11 -22.41
CA PHE A 70 3.84 -3.31 -21.27
C PHE A 70 4.00 -2.17 -20.26
N THR A 71 2.88 -1.57 -19.86
CA THR A 71 2.77 -0.79 -18.64
C THR A 71 2.18 -1.67 -17.56
N ILE A 72 2.89 -1.81 -16.44
CA ILE A 72 2.48 -2.65 -15.31
C ILE A 72 2.41 -1.78 -14.06
N VAL A 73 1.23 -1.73 -13.46
CA VAL A 73 1.02 -1.19 -12.13
C VAL A 73 0.67 -2.36 -11.23
N SER A 74 1.42 -2.54 -10.15
CA SER A 74 1.13 -3.55 -9.13
C SER A 74 0.78 -2.87 -7.83
N GLY A 75 0.06 -3.56 -6.96
CA GLY A 75 -0.38 -2.97 -5.71
C GLY A 75 -0.89 -3.95 -4.68
N LEU A 76 -1.17 -3.39 -3.51
CA LEU A 76 -1.96 -4.01 -2.46
C LEU A 76 -2.98 -3.02 -1.93
N ARG A 77 -4.14 -3.52 -1.52
CA ARG A 77 -5.21 -2.75 -0.90
C ARG A 77 -5.88 -3.58 0.17
N ASP A 78 -6.71 -2.93 0.98
CA ASP A 78 -7.40 -3.58 2.10
C ASP A 78 -6.45 -4.16 3.16
N LEU A 79 -5.21 -3.62 3.22
CA LEU A 79 -4.25 -3.90 4.28
C LEU A 79 -4.55 -3.02 5.49
N LYS A 80 -5.39 -3.53 6.39
CA LYS A 80 -5.76 -2.85 7.62
C LYS A 80 -4.70 -3.07 8.71
N VAL A 81 -4.09 -1.99 9.20
CA VAL A 81 -3.05 -2.02 10.24
C VAL A 81 -3.34 -0.98 11.32
N MET A 82 -2.85 -1.24 12.52
CA MET A 82 -2.96 -0.32 13.65
C MET A 82 -1.71 -0.41 14.51
N LYS A 83 -1.28 0.73 15.06
CA LYS A 83 -0.39 0.78 16.22
C LYS A 83 -1.03 1.60 17.33
N THR A 84 -0.73 1.21 18.57
CA THR A 84 -1.39 1.74 19.77
C THR A 84 -0.60 2.84 20.48
N ALA A 85 0.60 3.15 19.99
CA ALA A 85 1.49 4.17 20.50
C ALA A 85 2.38 4.70 19.36
N ASP A 86 3.32 5.59 19.69
CA ASP A 86 4.31 6.17 18.79
C ASP A 86 3.67 6.91 17.60
N SER A 87 2.54 7.58 17.85
CA SER A 87 1.86 8.41 16.89
C SER A 87 1.37 9.68 17.55
N SER A 88 1.79 10.81 17.02
CA SER A 88 1.41 12.13 17.49
C SER A 88 0.79 12.93 16.36
N PHE A 89 0.04 13.95 16.74
CA PHE A 89 -0.41 15.01 15.85
C PHE A 89 -0.55 16.29 16.65
N VAL A 90 0.46 17.15 16.53
CA VAL A 90 0.61 18.37 17.31
C VAL A 90 0.99 19.54 16.41
N GLN A 91 0.90 20.77 16.91
CA GLN A 91 1.41 21.97 16.23
C GLN A 91 0.85 22.21 14.81
N PHE A 92 -0.34 21.70 14.51
CA PHE A 92 -1.04 22.01 13.27
C PHE A 92 -1.59 23.45 13.28
N TYR A 93 -1.86 23.98 12.09
CA TYR A 93 -2.45 25.29 11.92
C TYR A 93 -3.81 25.39 12.64
N ARG A 94 -4.03 26.51 13.33
CA ARG A 94 -5.25 26.76 14.10
C ARG A 94 -5.93 28.02 13.61
N ASP A 95 -7.24 27.90 13.39
CA ASP A 95 -8.12 29.01 13.06
C ASP A 95 -9.41 28.94 13.91
N LYS A 96 -10.37 29.80 13.55
CA LYS A 96 -11.68 29.91 14.23
C LYS A 96 -12.54 28.64 14.18
N LEU A 97 -12.22 27.65 13.34
CA LEU A 97 -12.96 26.39 13.17
C LEU A 97 -12.24 25.20 13.81
N THR A 98 -11.05 25.40 14.38
CA THR A 98 -10.21 24.32 14.89
C THR A 98 -10.59 23.97 16.33
N THR A 99 -11.26 22.82 16.52
CA THR A 99 -11.60 22.28 17.85
C THR A 99 -10.66 21.14 18.30
N LEU A 100 -9.90 20.57 17.36
CA LEU A 100 -8.99 19.47 17.64
C LEU A 100 -7.86 19.93 18.58
N THR A 101 -7.64 19.17 19.64
CA THR A 101 -6.52 19.38 20.56
C THR A 101 -5.26 18.67 20.05
N ASP A 102 -4.11 19.15 20.49
CA ASP A 102 -2.85 18.42 20.26
C ASP A 102 -2.92 17.04 20.95
N SER A 103 -2.33 16.04 20.31
CA SER A 103 -2.18 14.69 20.85
C SER A 103 -0.73 14.25 20.67
N THR A 104 -0.01 14.11 21.79
CA THR A 104 1.38 13.67 21.82
C THR A 104 1.52 12.15 21.69
N ASP A 105 0.46 11.41 21.99
CA ASP A 105 0.32 9.99 21.69
C ASP A 105 -1.14 9.64 21.38
N ARG A 106 -1.38 8.78 20.39
CA ARG A 106 -2.71 8.33 19.95
C ARG A 106 -2.63 7.01 19.18
N LEU A 107 -3.76 6.33 19.11
CA LEU A 107 -3.96 5.24 18.16
C LEU A 107 -3.79 5.73 16.72
N PHE A 108 -3.13 4.92 15.89
CA PHE A 108 -3.05 5.14 14.46
C PHE A 108 -3.49 3.89 13.72
N GLY A 109 -4.76 3.87 13.31
CA GLY A 109 -5.32 2.87 12.41
C GLY A 109 -5.37 3.39 10.97
N THR A 110 -5.13 2.52 10.00
CA THR A 110 -5.28 2.85 8.57
C THR A 110 -5.66 1.63 7.75
N ASN A 111 -6.30 1.87 6.60
CA ASN A 111 -6.47 0.87 5.55
C ASN A 111 -5.55 1.20 4.36
N VAL A 112 -4.38 0.58 4.28
CA VAL A 112 -3.34 0.94 3.30
C VAL A 112 -3.75 0.49 1.89
N LEU A 113 -3.76 1.45 0.97
CA LEU A 113 -3.72 1.23 -0.47
C LEU A 113 -2.35 1.69 -0.98
N ALA A 114 -1.59 0.77 -1.56
CA ALA A 114 -0.29 1.04 -2.18
C ALA A 114 -0.31 0.58 -3.64
N THR A 115 0.12 1.45 -4.54
CA THR A 115 0.35 1.14 -5.96
C THR A 115 1.76 1.54 -6.35
N TRP A 116 2.43 0.73 -7.13
CA TRP A 116 3.73 1.05 -7.71
C TRP A 116 3.79 0.73 -9.20
N THR A 117 4.56 1.54 -9.91
CA THR A 117 4.84 1.39 -11.34
C THR A 117 6.32 1.07 -11.51
N PHE A 118 6.60 0.07 -12.34
CA PHE A 118 7.98 -0.29 -12.70
C PHE A 118 8.56 0.69 -13.72
N GLU A 119 9.87 0.94 -13.65
CA GLU A 119 10.59 1.72 -14.67
C GLU A 119 10.60 0.99 -16.01
N ASP A 120 11.02 -0.27 -15.99
CA ASP A 120 11.07 -1.17 -17.13
C ASP A 120 10.42 -2.50 -16.73
N ALA A 121 9.20 -2.73 -17.24
CA ALA A 121 8.45 -3.96 -16.98
C ALA A 121 9.14 -5.22 -17.54
N SER A 122 9.98 -5.07 -18.57
CA SER A 122 10.71 -6.19 -19.17
C SER A 122 11.89 -6.66 -18.32
N ALA A 123 12.45 -5.77 -17.49
CA ALA A 123 13.55 -6.06 -16.59
C ALA A 123 13.12 -6.81 -15.31
N ILE A 124 11.82 -6.99 -15.07
CA ILE A 124 11.31 -7.64 -13.86
C ILE A 124 11.31 -9.16 -14.03
N THR A 125 12.13 -9.83 -13.23
CA THR A 125 12.26 -11.29 -13.24
C THR A 125 11.41 -12.01 -12.20
N ASP A 126 11.01 -11.32 -11.12
CA ASP A 126 10.21 -11.91 -10.03
C ASP A 126 9.28 -10.85 -9.39
N TYR A 127 8.04 -10.82 -9.86
CA TYR A 127 7.00 -9.93 -9.33
C TYR A 127 6.57 -10.30 -7.91
N GLU A 128 6.57 -11.60 -7.56
CA GLU A 128 6.17 -12.09 -6.24
C GLU A 128 7.14 -11.63 -5.17
N LYS A 129 8.44 -11.86 -5.39
CA LYS A 129 9.49 -11.41 -4.47
C LYS A 129 9.48 -9.90 -4.32
N THR A 130 9.31 -9.16 -5.42
CA THR A 130 9.25 -7.69 -5.38
C THR A 130 8.07 -7.22 -4.54
N ARG A 131 6.88 -7.80 -4.71
CA ARG A 131 5.69 -7.47 -3.93
C ARG A 131 5.87 -7.79 -2.45
N GLN A 132 6.41 -8.97 -2.14
CA GLN A 132 6.70 -9.37 -0.76
C GLN A 132 7.67 -8.40 -0.10
N GLN A 133 8.75 -8.03 -0.80
CA GLN A 133 9.71 -7.04 -0.31
C GLN A 133 9.05 -5.68 -0.04
N ILE A 134 8.27 -5.15 -0.97
CA ILE A 134 7.57 -3.87 -0.80
C ILE A 134 6.63 -3.94 0.41
N ARG A 135 5.79 -4.99 0.51
CA ARG A 135 4.87 -5.19 1.63
C ARG A 135 5.60 -5.23 2.97
N SER A 136 6.71 -5.96 3.06
CA SER A 136 7.54 -6.00 4.27
C SER A 136 8.09 -4.62 4.64
N LEU A 137 8.68 -3.89 3.69
CA LEU A 137 9.19 -2.53 3.93
C LEU A 137 8.10 -1.58 4.44
N LEU A 138 6.89 -1.65 3.89
CA LEU A 138 5.76 -0.85 4.34
C LEU A 138 5.35 -1.18 5.78
N LEU A 139 5.25 -2.47 6.12
CA LEU A 139 4.86 -2.92 7.46
C LEU A 139 5.93 -2.63 8.51
N ASP A 140 7.20 -2.94 8.19
CA ASP A 140 8.33 -2.71 9.08
C ASP A 140 8.46 -1.23 9.43
N LEU A 141 8.34 -0.35 8.42
CA LEU A 141 8.38 1.09 8.67
C LEU A 141 7.15 1.58 9.43
N PHE A 142 5.94 1.13 9.09
CA PHE A 142 4.74 1.53 9.84
C PHE A 142 4.85 1.18 11.33
N ALA A 143 5.37 -0.01 11.64
CA ALA A 143 5.54 -0.50 13.01
C ALA A 143 6.63 0.26 13.78
N ALA A 144 7.78 0.54 13.15
CA ALA A 144 8.93 1.13 13.84
C ALA A 144 8.95 2.68 13.83
N HIS A 145 8.25 3.32 12.90
CA HIS A 145 8.37 4.77 12.69
C HIS A 145 7.56 5.58 13.70
N GLN A 146 8.23 6.42 14.51
CA GLN A 146 7.57 7.40 15.37
C GLN A 146 6.84 8.45 14.52
N SER A 147 5.52 8.35 14.44
CA SER A 147 4.71 9.14 13.52
C SER A 147 4.42 10.52 14.10
N GLN A 148 4.70 11.57 13.33
CA GLN A 148 4.31 12.96 13.69
C GLN A 148 3.05 13.41 12.95
N SER A 149 2.67 12.65 11.92
CA SER A 149 1.44 12.79 11.13
C SER A 149 1.35 11.60 10.18
N VAL A 150 0.17 11.35 9.63
CA VAL A 150 0.01 10.33 8.59
C VAL A 150 0.87 10.67 7.37
N GLN A 151 0.97 11.96 7.03
CA GLN A 151 1.81 12.48 5.95
C GLN A 151 3.29 12.13 6.16
N HIS A 152 3.80 12.30 7.39
CA HIS A 152 5.18 11.98 7.74
C HIS A 152 5.47 10.49 7.52
N THR A 153 4.62 9.61 8.06
CA THR A 153 4.76 8.16 7.88
C THR A 153 4.62 7.75 6.42
N LEU A 154 3.61 8.26 5.71
CA LEU A 154 3.34 7.91 4.31
C LEU A 154 4.51 8.30 3.40
N TYR A 155 5.06 9.50 3.57
CA TYR A 155 6.25 9.94 2.84
C TYR A 155 7.46 9.03 3.13
N ALA A 156 7.72 8.72 4.40
CA ALA A 156 8.82 7.84 4.78
C ALA A 156 8.68 6.44 4.17
N MET A 157 7.45 5.89 4.16
CA MET A 157 7.13 4.59 3.54
C MET A 157 7.42 4.58 2.05
N GLY A 158 6.90 5.58 1.32
CA GLY A 158 7.13 5.67 -0.11
C GLY A 158 8.60 5.87 -0.44
N LYS A 159 9.31 6.71 0.34
CA LYS A 159 10.75 6.94 0.16
C LYS A 159 11.57 5.67 0.39
N LEU A 160 11.29 4.93 1.46
CA LEU A 160 11.97 3.66 1.75
C LEU A 160 11.81 2.67 0.58
N VAL A 161 10.60 2.52 0.05
CA VAL A 161 10.37 1.62 -1.10
C VAL A 161 11.19 2.06 -2.32
N LEU A 162 11.19 3.35 -2.67
CA LEU A 162 12.01 3.84 -3.77
C LEU A 162 13.51 3.69 -3.48
N ASP A 163 13.97 3.79 -2.24
CA ASP A 163 15.39 3.62 -1.95
C ASP A 163 15.80 2.14 -2.02
N SER A 164 14.93 1.21 -1.61
CA SER A 164 15.23 -0.23 -1.52
C SER A 164 14.91 -1.03 -2.79
N VAL A 165 13.92 -0.63 -3.58
CA VAL A 165 13.43 -1.39 -4.74
C VAL A 165 13.70 -0.62 -6.03
N LYS A 166 14.88 -0.84 -6.62
CA LYS A 166 15.38 -0.05 -7.77
C LYS A 166 14.52 -0.16 -9.02
N SER A 167 13.82 -1.27 -9.20
CA SER A 167 12.90 -1.49 -10.32
C SER A 167 11.63 -0.64 -10.26
N VAL A 168 11.26 -0.11 -9.08
CA VAL A 168 10.11 0.78 -8.92
C VAL A 168 10.52 2.21 -9.26
N ASN A 169 9.76 2.85 -10.15
CA ASN A 169 9.92 4.26 -10.50
C ASN A 169 9.01 5.17 -9.67
N LYS A 170 7.75 4.76 -9.52
CA LYS A 170 6.71 5.52 -8.85
C LYS A 170 6.02 4.66 -7.81
N ILE A 171 5.75 5.22 -6.64
CA ILE A 171 4.86 4.64 -5.63
C ILE A 171 3.82 5.69 -5.21
N GLN A 172 2.59 5.25 -5.06
CA GLN A 172 1.50 6.05 -4.51
C GLN A 172 0.87 5.28 -3.35
N LEU A 173 0.67 5.98 -2.24
CA LEU A 173 0.10 5.46 -1.01
C LEU A 173 -1.11 6.29 -0.65
N THR A 174 -2.16 5.61 -0.20
CA THR A 174 -3.33 6.22 0.42
C THR A 174 -3.55 5.55 1.77
N MET A 175 -3.68 6.37 2.81
CA MET A 175 -3.80 5.94 4.20
C MET A 175 -4.92 6.75 4.86
N PRO A 176 -6.19 6.29 4.80
CA PRO A 176 -7.25 6.89 5.58
C PRO A 176 -6.96 6.72 7.07
N ASN A 177 -7.16 7.77 7.87
CA ASN A 177 -6.98 7.70 9.30
C ASN A 177 -8.23 7.12 9.95
N LEU A 178 -8.20 5.83 10.28
CA LEU A 178 -9.30 5.13 10.95
C LEU A 178 -9.31 5.55 12.42
N HIS A 179 -10.27 6.38 12.79
CA HIS A 179 -10.32 6.97 14.12
C HIS A 179 -10.79 5.96 15.16
N CYS A 180 -10.01 5.86 16.24
CA CYS A 180 -10.43 5.24 17.49
C CYS A 180 -10.21 6.30 18.59
N LEU A 181 -11.28 7.01 18.96
CA LEU A 181 -11.18 8.14 19.89
C LEU A 181 -11.35 7.68 21.34
N PRO A 182 -10.63 8.27 22.30
CA PRO A 182 -10.84 7.94 23.71
C PRO A 182 -12.26 8.33 24.13
N VAL A 183 -12.90 7.45 24.89
CA VAL A 183 -14.24 7.72 25.44
C VAL A 183 -14.12 8.68 26.62
N ASP A 184 -14.92 9.74 26.62
CA ASP A 184 -15.05 10.65 27.76
C ASP A 184 -15.99 10.04 28.82
N LEU A 185 -15.41 9.68 29.97
CA LEU A 185 -16.12 9.09 31.11
C LEU A 185 -16.47 10.12 32.20
N SER A 186 -16.16 11.40 32.00
CA SER A 186 -16.37 12.45 33.01
C SER A 186 -17.83 12.58 33.44
N ARG A 187 -18.78 12.26 32.56
CA ARG A 187 -20.23 12.22 32.86
C ARG A 187 -20.60 11.19 33.93
N PHE A 188 -19.74 10.20 34.16
CA PHE A 188 -19.90 9.17 35.18
C PHE A 188 -19.01 9.40 36.40
N GLY A 189 -18.26 10.51 36.45
CA GLY A 189 -17.31 10.78 37.53
C GLY A 189 -16.03 9.96 37.46
N GLU A 190 -15.73 9.35 36.31
CA GLU A 190 -14.60 8.45 36.11
C GLU A 190 -13.58 9.03 35.12
N GLU A 191 -12.32 8.61 35.25
CA GLU A 191 -11.23 8.96 34.34
C GLU A 191 -10.94 7.80 33.37
N ASN A 192 -10.89 8.10 32.08
CA ASN A 192 -10.37 7.14 31.09
C ASN A 192 -8.84 7.23 31.02
N LYS A 193 -8.17 6.20 31.55
CA LYS A 193 -6.70 6.10 31.60
C LYS A 193 -6.09 5.66 30.27
N ASN A 194 -6.65 6.13 29.16
CA ASN A 194 -6.28 5.76 27.79
C ASN A 194 -6.49 4.25 27.49
N GLU A 195 -7.58 3.68 28.01
CA GLU A 195 -7.88 2.25 27.91
C GLU A 195 -9.12 1.97 27.04
N ILE A 196 -10.11 2.86 27.07
CA ILE A 196 -11.39 2.67 26.37
C ILE A 196 -11.47 3.61 25.16
N PHE A 197 -11.59 3.03 23.98
CA PHE A 197 -11.68 3.76 22.72
C PHE A 197 -12.94 3.37 21.96
N MET A 198 -13.52 4.34 21.27
CA MET A 198 -14.65 4.15 20.35
C MET A 198 -14.12 4.19 18.91
N PRO A 199 -14.18 3.07 18.17
CA PRO A 199 -13.98 3.07 16.72
C PRO A 199 -15.05 3.92 16.05
N ILE A 200 -14.63 4.76 15.11
CA ILE A 200 -15.51 5.61 14.31
C ILE A 200 -15.35 5.19 12.85
N ASP A 201 -16.43 4.70 12.25
CA ASP A 201 -16.44 4.30 10.84
C ASP A 201 -16.33 5.52 9.92
N GLU A 202 -17.11 6.57 10.22
CA GLU A 202 -17.15 7.82 9.46
C GLU A 202 -17.36 9.05 10.39
N PRO A 203 -16.79 10.22 10.04
CA PRO A 203 -15.86 10.47 8.94
C PRO A 203 -14.43 10.00 9.28
N HIS A 204 -13.61 9.79 8.25
CA HIS A 204 -12.18 9.52 8.40
C HIS A 204 -11.34 10.52 7.60
N GLY A 205 -10.19 10.92 8.14
CA GLY A 205 -9.22 11.69 7.38
C GLY A 205 -8.72 10.89 6.18
N TYR A 206 -8.49 11.53 5.03
CA TYR A 206 -8.00 10.88 3.81
C TYR A 206 -6.67 11.50 3.40
N ILE A 207 -5.59 10.72 3.49
CA ILE A 207 -4.22 11.19 3.21
C ILE A 207 -3.64 10.37 2.07
N GLN A 208 -3.11 11.06 1.06
CA GLN A 208 -2.48 10.45 -0.11
C GLN A 208 -1.17 11.15 -0.43
N CYS A 209 -0.18 10.39 -0.89
CA CYS A 209 1.01 10.95 -1.54
C CYS A 209 1.54 10.00 -2.61
N ALA A 210 2.12 10.60 -3.65
CA ALA A 210 2.78 9.91 -4.75
C ALA A 210 4.21 10.42 -4.86
N LEU A 211 5.16 9.50 -4.88
CA LEU A 211 6.59 9.77 -5.04
C LEU A 211 7.05 9.13 -6.35
N THR A 212 7.86 9.86 -7.11
CA THR A 212 8.46 9.41 -8.37
C THR A 212 9.93 9.74 -8.36
N ARG A 213 10.77 8.88 -8.94
CA ARG A 213 12.19 9.19 -9.07
C ARG A 213 12.38 10.42 -9.96
N PRO A 214 13.41 11.23 -9.69
CA PRO A 214 13.80 12.27 -10.64
C PRO A 214 14.22 11.61 -11.96
N PRO A 215 14.01 12.28 -13.10
CA PRO A 215 14.52 11.79 -14.37
C PRO A 215 16.05 11.64 -14.30
N PRO A 216 16.65 10.74 -15.09
CA PRO A 216 18.10 10.65 -15.20
C PRO A 216 18.67 12.03 -15.51
N LYS A 217 19.69 12.49 -14.75
CA LYS A 217 20.39 13.73 -15.10
C LYS A 217 20.94 13.56 -16.51
N ALA A 218 20.51 14.42 -17.44
CA ALA A 218 21.10 14.45 -18.77
C ALA A 218 22.61 14.61 -18.62
N ALA A 219 23.38 13.72 -19.25
CA ALA A 219 24.82 13.88 -19.31
C ALA A 219 25.10 15.23 -19.98
N LEU A 220 25.68 16.17 -19.23
CA LEU A 220 26.20 17.41 -19.80
C LEU A 220 27.23 16.98 -20.86
N SER A 221 26.90 17.18 -22.14
CA SER A 221 27.88 16.94 -23.19
C SER A 221 28.97 17.98 -23.01
N SER A 222 30.12 17.58 -22.47
CA SER A 222 31.33 18.38 -22.54
C SER A 222 31.81 18.40 -23.99
N LYS A 223 31.23 19.28 -24.79
CA LYS A 223 31.89 19.78 -26.00
C LYS A 223 32.63 21.05 -25.60
N LEU A 224 33.91 20.89 -25.31
CA LEU A 224 34.96 21.90 -25.52
C LEU A 224 35.99 21.26 -26.44
#